data_AF-A0A7R7GHV0-F1
#
_entry.id   AF-A0A7R7GHV0-F1
#
_cell.length_a   1.000
_cell.length_b   1.000
_cell.length_c   1.000
_cell.angle_alpha   90.00
_cell.angle_beta   90.00
_cell.angle_gamma   90.00
#
_symmetry.space_group_name_H-M   'P 1'
#
loop_
_entity.id
_entity.type
_entity.pdbx_description
1 polymer ?
#
loop_
_entity_poly.entity_id
_entity_poly.type
_entity_poly.pdbx_seq_one_letter_code
_entity_poly.pdbx_strand_id
1 'polypeptide(L)'
;MCDVSHFRPISPLIIAVLTVATFSFTPLFAAAQDYETNYKYDSRGRLIDATDQSQKSNKYAYDNAGNRVATADETESLVPRPNITSFTGPSSVNTGTRVTLSWISTSTTHCKIDGDVSYTNLPSIGNVSFVVNSNIGLLLTCSYGSEKDTASKLIRVISSSGPLF
;
A
#
# COMPACT_ATOMS: atom_id res chain seq x y z
N MET A 1 -57.03 18.15 22.21
CA MET A 1 -57.03 19.60 21.97
C MET A 1 -56.40 20.29 23.18
N CYS A 2 -55.87 21.53 23.01
CA CYS A 2 -54.91 22.32 23.82
C CYS A 2 -53.46 22.09 23.33
N ASP A 3 -52.74 22.94 22.59
CA ASP A 3 -52.55 24.42 22.53
C ASP A 3 -52.15 25.05 23.87
N VAL A 4 -50.94 25.63 24.00
CA VAL A 4 -50.64 27.09 24.03
C VAL A 4 -49.11 27.38 24.15
N SER A 5 -48.61 28.40 23.40
CA SER A 5 -47.70 29.50 23.87
C SER A 5 -46.20 29.24 24.16
N HIS A 6 -45.20 30.13 23.95
CA HIS A 6 -45.06 31.55 23.55
C HIS A 6 -43.54 31.91 23.38
N PHE A 7 -43.18 32.80 22.44
CA PHE A 7 -42.23 33.98 22.51
C PHE A 7 -40.81 33.86 23.17
N ARG A 8 -39.68 34.50 22.77
CA ARG A 8 -39.25 35.44 21.68
C ARG A 8 -37.69 35.74 21.78
N PRO A 9 -37.06 36.55 20.88
CA PRO A 9 -35.62 36.59 20.51
C PRO A 9 -34.80 37.76 21.11
N ILE A 10 -33.47 37.85 20.87
CA ILE A 10 -32.67 39.10 20.98
C ILE A 10 -31.47 39.13 19.99
N SER A 11 -31.35 40.19 19.19
CA SER A 11 -30.13 40.68 18.47
C SER A 11 -29.52 41.89 19.20
N PRO A 12 -28.21 42.18 19.02
CA PRO A 12 -27.77 43.51 18.54
C PRO A 12 -26.55 43.44 17.58
N LEU A 13 -26.50 44.11 16.41
CA LEU A 13 -26.11 45.50 16.09
C LEU A 13 -24.57 45.81 15.99
N ILE A 14 -24.07 45.88 14.74
CA ILE A 14 -23.05 46.78 14.09
C ILE A 14 -21.61 46.93 14.68
N ILE A 15 -20.55 46.81 13.84
CA ILE A 15 -19.47 47.82 13.55
C ILE A 15 -18.19 47.19 12.92
N ALA A 16 -17.64 47.94 11.95
CA ALA A 16 -16.26 47.99 11.42
C ALA A 16 -15.83 47.07 10.26
N VAL A 17 -15.65 47.73 9.10
CA VAL A 17 -14.78 47.30 8.01
C VAL A 17 -13.32 47.44 8.48
N LEU A 18 -12.55 46.36 8.46
CA LEU A 18 -11.08 46.42 8.48
C LEU A 18 -10.57 45.36 7.50
N THR A 19 -9.85 45.82 6.48
CA THR A 19 -9.25 45.01 5.41
C THR A 19 -8.39 43.88 5.98
N VAL A 20 -8.80 42.62 5.74
CA VAL A 20 -7.92 41.47 5.96
C VAL A 20 -7.21 41.19 4.65
N ALA A 21 -5.89 41.35 4.62
CA ALA A 21 -5.07 40.96 3.49
C ALA A 21 -5.39 39.51 3.11
N THR A 22 -5.64 39.24 1.83
CA THR A 22 -5.85 37.89 1.31
C THR A 22 -4.56 37.10 1.44
N PHE A 23 -4.40 36.36 2.55
CA PHE A 23 -3.44 35.29 2.63
C PHE A 23 -4.03 34.10 1.87
N SER A 24 -3.48 33.83 0.67
CA SER A 24 -3.73 32.58 -0.04
C SER A 24 -3.09 31.46 0.76
N PHE A 25 -3.86 30.81 1.64
CA PHE A 25 -3.45 29.56 2.25
C PHE A 25 -3.64 28.48 1.19
N THR A 26 -2.56 27.99 0.59
CA THR A 26 -2.62 26.77 -0.23
C THR A 26 -2.90 25.61 0.73
N PRO A 27 -4.08 24.97 0.70
CA PRO A 27 -4.28 23.78 1.48
C PRO A 27 -3.35 22.71 0.92
N LEU A 28 -2.37 22.29 1.70
CA LEU A 28 -1.69 21.02 1.49
C LEU A 28 -2.74 19.95 1.83
N PHE A 29 -3.60 19.61 0.86
CA PHE A 29 -4.47 18.44 0.97
C PHE A 29 -3.54 17.23 1.04
N ALA A 30 -3.15 16.85 2.26
CA ALA A 30 -2.86 15.46 2.52
C ALA A 30 -4.11 14.70 2.10
N ALA A 31 -3.97 13.82 1.10
CA ALA A 31 -5.06 12.95 0.69
C ALA A 31 -5.51 12.18 1.94
N ALA A 32 -6.63 12.58 2.53
CA ALA A 32 -7.31 11.75 3.50
C ALA A 32 -7.74 10.52 2.72
N GLN A 33 -7.15 9.37 3.04
CA GLN A 33 -7.65 8.10 2.54
C GLN A 33 -9.05 7.96 3.13
N ASP A 34 -10.09 8.14 2.31
CA ASP A 34 -11.47 7.93 2.74
C ASP A 34 -11.60 6.47 3.18
N TYR A 35 -11.70 6.25 4.50
CA TYR A 35 -11.86 4.92 5.07
C TYR A 35 -13.34 4.54 5.03
N GLU A 36 -13.77 3.87 3.98
CA GLU A 36 -15.16 3.43 3.84
C GLU A 36 -15.36 2.04 4.47
N THR A 37 -16.23 1.94 5.47
CA THR A 37 -16.61 0.64 6.06
C THR A 37 -17.99 0.23 5.53
N ASN A 38 -18.05 -0.97 4.94
CA ASN A 38 -19.29 -1.52 4.41
C ASN A 38 -20.01 -2.35 5.47
N TYR A 39 -21.30 -2.09 5.68
CA TYR A 39 -22.14 -2.78 6.66
C TYR A 39 -23.25 -3.57 5.95
N LYS A 40 -23.49 -4.81 6.39
CA LYS A 40 -24.64 -5.62 5.95
C LYS A 40 -25.54 -5.95 7.12
N TYR A 41 -26.84 -5.91 6.86
CA TYR A 41 -27.87 -6.16 7.85
C TYR A 41 -28.77 -7.32 7.43
N ASP A 42 -29.31 -8.05 8.40
CA ASP A 42 -30.39 -9.02 8.15
C ASP A 42 -31.75 -8.33 7.95
N SER A 43 -32.77 -9.12 7.62
CA SER A 43 -34.15 -8.63 7.40
C SER A 43 -34.80 -7.99 8.62
N ARG A 44 -34.18 -8.09 9.81
CA ARG A 44 -34.62 -7.49 11.07
C ARG A 44 -33.78 -6.27 11.44
N GLY A 45 -32.88 -5.82 10.55
CA GLY A 45 -32.04 -4.64 10.73
C GLY A 45 -30.83 -4.88 11.64
N ARG A 46 -30.45 -6.13 11.93
CA ARG A 46 -29.30 -6.44 12.79
C ARG A 46 -28.04 -6.57 11.94
N LEU A 47 -26.92 -6.01 12.42
CA LEU A 47 -25.64 -6.05 11.73
C LEU A 47 -25.11 -7.48 11.67
N ILE A 48 -24.89 -8.01 10.47
CA ILE A 48 -24.40 -9.38 10.22
C ILE A 48 -22.98 -9.42 9.65
N ASP A 49 -22.52 -8.32 9.03
CA ASP A 49 -21.16 -8.19 8.48
C ASP A 49 -20.72 -6.73 8.50
N ALA A 50 -19.51 -6.47 8.98
CA ALA A 50 -18.82 -5.19 8.80
C ALA A 50 -17.46 -5.46 8.16
N THR A 51 -17.25 -4.93 6.95
CA THR A 51 -16.02 -5.11 6.18
C THR A 51 -15.33 -3.77 5.95
N ASP A 52 -14.06 -3.65 6.35
CA ASP A 52 -13.24 -2.46 6.06
C ASP A 52 -12.59 -2.54 4.65
N GLN A 53 -12.00 -1.43 4.18
CA GLN A 53 -11.30 -1.41 2.89
C GLN A 53 -10.04 -2.29 2.83
N SER A 54 -9.54 -2.74 3.98
CA SER A 54 -8.41 -3.69 4.10
C SER A 54 -8.89 -5.15 4.03
N GLN A 55 -10.16 -5.38 3.65
CA GLN A 55 -10.81 -6.69 3.61
C GLN A 55 -10.82 -7.42 4.96
N LYS A 56 -10.73 -6.69 6.08
CA LYS A 56 -11.02 -7.26 7.40
C LYS A 56 -12.53 -7.28 7.58
N SER A 57 -13.09 -8.46 7.86
CA SER A 57 -14.53 -8.66 8.04
C SER A 57 -14.82 -9.19 9.43
N ASN A 58 -15.79 -8.58 10.11
CA ASN A 58 -16.36 -9.07 11.36
C ASN A 58 -17.77 -9.58 11.08
N LYS A 59 -18.02 -10.87 11.31
CA LYS A 59 -19.34 -11.48 11.11
C LYS A 59 -20.05 -11.77 12.42
N TYR A 60 -21.36 -11.53 12.42
CA TYR A 60 -22.22 -11.63 13.60
C TYR A 60 -23.38 -12.59 13.31
N ALA A 61 -23.57 -13.58 14.18
CA ALA A 61 -24.73 -14.48 14.13
C ALA A 61 -25.61 -14.27 15.38
N TYR A 62 -26.93 -14.34 15.17
CA TYR A 62 -27.93 -14.16 16.24
C TYR A 62 -28.89 -15.35 16.27
N ASP A 63 -29.29 -15.74 17.48
CA ASP A 63 -30.39 -16.70 17.67
C ASP A 63 -31.77 -16.07 17.38
N ASN A 64 -32.80 -16.90 17.46
CA ASN A 64 -34.19 -16.50 17.24
C ASN A 64 -34.74 -15.56 18.34
N ALA A 65 -34.12 -15.55 19.52
CA ALA A 65 -34.44 -14.65 20.61
C ALA A 65 -33.73 -13.29 20.49
N GLY A 66 -32.79 -13.15 19.54
CA GLY A 66 -32.04 -11.93 19.30
C GLY A 66 -30.68 -11.87 19.99
N ASN A 67 -30.27 -12.92 20.69
CA ASN A 67 -28.96 -12.96 21.35
C ASN A 67 -27.88 -13.28 20.33
N ARG A 68 -26.74 -12.60 20.45
CA ARG A 68 -25.56 -12.86 19.64
C ARG A 68 -24.94 -14.20 20.06
N VAL A 69 -24.92 -15.18 19.15
CA VAL A 69 -24.46 -16.54 19.44
C VAL A 69 -23.06 -16.86 18.91
N ALA A 70 -22.47 -15.97 18.10
CA ALA A 70 -21.06 -16.03 17.72
C ALA A 70 -20.52 -14.65 17.33
N THR A 71 -19.37 -14.28 17.89
CA THR A 71 -18.30 -13.60 17.16
C THR A 71 -17.72 -14.66 16.24
N ALA A 72 -17.93 -14.58 14.92
CA ALA A 72 -16.99 -15.30 14.06
C ALA A 72 -15.61 -14.74 14.41
N ASP A 73 -14.65 -15.63 14.66
CA ASP A 73 -13.27 -15.29 14.95
C ASP A 73 -12.85 -14.10 14.09
N GLU A 74 -12.12 -13.17 14.69
CA GLU A 74 -11.35 -12.19 13.95
C GLU A 74 -10.51 -13.00 12.96
N THR A 75 -11.01 -13.18 11.74
CA THR A 75 -10.17 -13.61 10.65
C THR A 75 -9.30 -12.39 10.49
N GLU A 76 -8.15 -12.38 11.17
CA GLU A 76 -7.03 -11.57 10.77
C GLU A 76 -6.93 -11.80 9.27
N SER A 77 -7.43 -10.83 8.51
CA SER A 77 -7.23 -10.79 7.08
C SER A 77 -5.75 -10.48 6.98
N LEU A 78 -4.94 -11.54 7.04
CA LEU A 78 -3.50 -11.47 6.94
C LEU A 78 -3.26 -10.86 5.57
N VAL A 79 -2.93 -9.57 5.55
CA VAL A 79 -2.46 -8.93 4.31
C VAL A 79 -1.28 -9.79 3.86
N PRO A 80 -1.33 -10.40 2.66
CA PRO A 80 -0.26 -11.24 2.19
C PRO A 80 1.04 -10.43 2.19
N ARG A 81 1.97 -10.77 3.08
CA ARG A 81 3.29 -10.15 3.09
C ARG A 81 4.06 -10.70 1.89
N PRO A 82 4.55 -9.84 0.98
CA PRO A 82 5.45 -10.28 -0.08
C PRO A 82 6.59 -11.09 0.49
N ASN A 83 6.97 -12.15 -0.22
CA ASN A 83 8.18 -12.89 0.10
C ASN A 83 8.96 -13.18 -1.17
N ILE A 84 10.19 -12.67 -1.24
CA ILE A 84 11.13 -12.95 -2.32
C ILE A 84 11.82 -14.26 -1.96
N THR A 85 11.50 -15.32 -2.70
CA THR A 85 12.09 -16.65 -2.49
C THR A 85 13.37 -16.83 -3.31
N SER A 86 13.56 -16.05 -4.37
CA SER A 86 14.77 -16.05 -5.18
C SER A 86 15.04 -14.70 -5.82
N PHE A 87 16.30 -14.29 -5.80
CA PHE A 87 16.83 -13.21 -6.63
C PHE A 87 18.25 -13.58 -7.07
N THR A 88 18.39 -14.08 -8.31
CA THR A 88 19.59 -14.77 -8.80
C THR A 88 20.21 -14.03 -9.97
N GLY A 89 21.54 -14.10 -10.06
CA GLY A 89 22.37 -13.52 -11.10
C GLY A 89 23.86 -13.80 -10.84
N PRO A 90 24.75 -13.51 -11.78
CA PRO A 90 26.19 -13.63 -11.56
C PRO A 90 26.66 -12.67 -10.45
N SER A 91 27.72 -13.03 -9.72
CA SER A 91 28.32 -12.17 -8.69
C SER A 91 29.54 -11.39 -9.21
N SER A 92 30.13 -11.86 -10.31
CA SER A 92 31.25 -11.21 -10.97
C SER A 92 31.24 -11.50 -12.47
N VAL A 93 31.51 -10.48 -13.28
CA VAL A 93 31.56 -10.59 -14.75
C VAL A 93 32.67 -9.71 -15.32
N ASN A 94 33.10 -9.97 -16.56
CA ASN A 94 33.97 -9.04 -17.27
C ASN A 94 33.19 -7.78 -17.68
N THR A 95 33.89 -6.66 -17.90
CA THR A 95 33.24 -5.44 -18.41
C THR A 95 32.59 -5.70 -19.77
N GLY A 96 31.43 -5.07 -20.01
CA GLY A 96 30.65 -5.26 -21.23
C GLY A 96 29.87 -6.58 -21.30
N THR A 97 29.91 -7.41 -20.26
CA THR A 97 29.15 -8.68 -20.23
C THR A 97 27.66 -8.40 -20.10
N ARG A 98 26.84 -9.05 -20.93
CA ARG A 98 25.39 -9.09 -20.75
C ARG A 98 25.03 -10.12 -19.68
N VAL A 99 24.37 -9.66 -18.62
CA VAL A 99 23.92 -10.49 -17.50
C VAL A 99 22.41 -10.64 -17.52
N THR A 100 21.93 -11.75 -16.97
CA THR A 100 20.50 -11.98 -16.74
C THR A 100 20.27 -12.12 -15.24
N LEU A 101 19.29 -11.38 -14.74
CA LEU A 101 18.74 -11.57 -13.41
C LEU A 101 17.41 -12.29 -13.51
N SER A 102 17.15 -13.16 -12.55
CA SER A 102 15.87 -13.86 -12.41
C SER A 102 15.38 -13.75 -10.98
N TRP A 103 14.08 -13.68 -10.79
CA TRP A 103 13.47 -13.62 -9.46
C TRP A 103 12.17 -14.40 -9.38
N ILE A 104 11.84 -14.78 -8.16
CA ILE A 104 10.58 -15.43 -7.78
C ILE A 104 10.12 -14.79 -6.47
N SER A 105 8.87 -14.38 -6.44
CA SER A 105 8.21 -13.87 -5.24
C SER A 105 6.79 -14.43 -5.12
N THR A 106 6.38 -14.72 -3.88
CA THR A 106 5.01 -15.06 -3.50
C THR A 106 4.33 -13.85 -2.88
N SER A 107 2.98 -13.86 -2.88
CA SER A 107 2.18 -12.81 -2.23
C SER A 107 2.50 -11.39 -2.72
N THR A 108 2.72 -11.24 -4.03
CA THR A 108 3.17 -9.98 -4.66
C THR A 108 2.28 -9.62 -5.84
N THR A 109 1.92 -8.34 -5.96
CA THR A 109 1.21 -7.81 -7.14
C THR A 109 2.16 -7.28 -8.21
N HIS A 110 3.24 -6.59 -7.80
CA HIS A 110 4.28 -6.10 -8.69
C HIS A 110 5.65 -6.05 -8.02
N CYS A 111 6.71 -6.12 -8.82
CA CYS A 111 8.09 -5.89 -8.40
C CYS A 111 8.71 -4.71 -9.15
N LYS A 112 9.82 -4.21 -8.63
CA LYS A 112 10.72 -3.28 -9.30
C LYS A 112 12.17 -3.62 -8.98
N ILE A 113 13.08 -3.33 -9.89
CA ILE A 113 14.53 -3.34 -9.65
C ILE A 113 15.00 -1.90 -9.68
N ASP A 114 15.77 -1.51 -8.68
CA ASP A 114 16.34 -0.16 -8.50
C ASP A 114 17.86 -0.26 -8.28
N GLY A 115 18.57 0.85 -8.42
CA GLY A 115 20.04 0.93 -8.34
C GLY A 115 20.63 1.68 -9.53
N ASP A 116 21.75 1.19 -10.08
CA ASP A 116 22.34 1.79 -11.29
C ASP A 116 21.52 1.51 -12.56
N VAL A 117 20.57 0.56 -12.51
CA VAL A 117 19.52 0.36 -13.51
C VAL A 117 18.16 0.35 -12.83
N SER A 118 17.13 0.77 -13.57
CA SER A 118 15.76 0.83 -13.06
C SER A 118 14.78 0.09 -13.97
N TYR A 119 13.98 -0.78 -13.37
CA TYR A 119 12.89 -1.50 -14.02
C TYR A 119 11.66 -1.47 -13.12
N THR A 120 10.54 -0.99 -13.62
CA THR A 120 9.28 -0.84 -12.87
C THR A 120 8.21 -1.80 -13.38
N ASN A 121 7.16 -2.03 -12.58
CA ASN A 121 6.00 -2.84 -12.95
C ASN A 121 6.36 -4.25 -13.43
N LEU A 122 7.35 -4.87 -12.79
CA LEU A 122 7.78 -6.22 -13.07
C LEU A 122 6.78 -7.24 -12.47
N PRO A 123 6.62 -8.42 -13.10
CA PRO A 123 5.82 -9.49 -12.53
C PRO A 123 6.48 -10.10 -11.27
N SER A 124 5.70 -10.88 -10.52
CA SER A 124 6.16 -11.63 -9.34
C SER A 124 7.20 -12.71 -9.67
N ILE A 125 7.20 -13.22 -10.90
CA ILE A 125 8.21 -14.14 -11.44
C ILE A 125 8.67 -13.57 -12.78
N GLY A 126 9.97 -13.40 -12.94
CA GLY A 126 10.49 -12.81 -14.17
C GLY A 126 12.00 -12.87 -14.28
N ASN A 127 12.47 -12.35 -15.41
CA ASN A 127 13.88 -12.13 -15.67
C ASN A 127 14.09 -10.85 -16.47
N VAL A 128 15.27 -10.26 -16.34
CA VAL A 128 15.70 -9.09 -17.11
C VAL A 128 17.17 -9.21 -17.46
N SER A 129 17.57 -8.70 -18.63
CA SER A 129 18.96 -8.71 -19.06
C SER A 129 19.46 -7.33 -19.41
N PHE A 130 20.68 -7.02 -19.00
CA PHE A 130 21.36 -5.74 -19.25
C PHE A 130 22.88 -5.95 -19.31
N VAL A 131 23.59 -4.94 -19.80
CA VAL A 131 25.05 -4.95 -19.90
C VAL A 131 25.65 -4.32 -18.64
N VAL A 132 26.67 -4.95 -18.08
CA VAL A 132 27.41 -4.45 -16.90
C VAL A 132 28.76 -3.91 -17.32
N ASN A 133 28.99 -2.61 -17.11
CA ASN A 133 30.24 -1.93 -17.45
C ASN A 133 31.09 -1.56 -16.22
N SER A 134 30.46 -1.46 -15.04
CA SER A 134 31.07 -1.15 -13.75
C SER A 134 30.45 -2.00 -12.65
N ASN A 135 31.04 -1.97 -11.44
CA ASN A 135 30.39 -2.55 -10.26
C ASN A 135 28.99 -1.94 -10.10
N ILE A 136 28.00 -2.79 -9.88
CA ILE A 136 26.58 -2.40 -9.81
C ILE A 136 25.92 -3.02 -8.58
N GLY A 137 25.12 -2.21 -7.88
CA GLY A 137 24.29 -2.64 -6.78
C GLY A 137 22.81 -2.53 -7.14
N LEU A 138 22.07 -3.60 -6.86
CA LEU A 138 20.69 -3.74 -7.28
C LEU A 138 19.80 -4.09 -6.10
N LEU A 139 18.64 -3.48 -6.05
CA LEU A 139 17.60 -3.72 -5.06
C LEU A 139 16.32 -4.14 -5.78
N LEU A 140 15.96 -5.42 -5.66
CA LEU A 140 14.64 -5.91 -6.01
C LEU A 140 13.68 -5.57 -4.87
N THR A 141 12.59 -4.87 -5.18
CA THR A 141 11.49 -4.61 -4.24
C THR A 141 10.21 -5.20 -4.81
N CYS A 142 9.59 -6.13 -4.10
CA CYS A 142 8.29 -6.69 -4.43
C CYS A 142 7.24 -6.20 -3.43
N SER A 143 6.02 -5.92 -3.91
CA SER A 143 4.99 -5.25 -3.11
C SER A 143 3.61 -5.89 -3.25
N TYR A 144 2.83 -5.79 -2.18
CA TYR A 144 1.40 -6.12 -2.14
C TYR A 144 0.71 -5.08 -1.25
N GLY A 145 -0.06 -4.17 -1.86
CA GLY A 145 -0.59 -3.01 -1.15
C GLY A 145 0.53 -2.17 -0.53
N SER A 146 0.47 -1.96 0.80
CA SER A 146 1.52 -1.25 1.56
C SER A 146 2.70 -2.13 1.96
N GLU A 147 2.54 -3.46 1.95
CA GLU A 147 3.56 -4.41 2.37
C GLU A 147 4.63 -4.61 1.29
N LYS A 148 5.87 -4.81 1.74
CA LYS A 148 7.04 -4.91 0.87
C LYS A 148 8.01 -5.96 1.37
N ASP A 149 8.70 -6.57 0.42
CA ASP A 149 9.90 -7.37 0.67
C ASP A 149 11.00 -6.97 -0.30
N THR A 150 12.25 -7.10 0.13
CA THR A 150 13.41 -6.60 -0.61
C THR A 150 14.55 -7.59 -0.63
N ALA A 151 15.20 -7.72 -1.79
CA ALA A 151 16.40 -8.53 -1.96
C ALA A 151 17.45 -7.73 -2.74
N SER A 152 18.71 -7.84 -2.34
CA SER A 152 19.82 -7.11 -2.97
C SER A 152 20.76 -8.02 -3.74
N LYS A 153 21.33 -7.53 -4.83
CA LYS A 153 22.39 -8.21 -5.59
C LYS A 153 23.51 -7.24 -5.93
N LEU A 154 24.74 -7.67 -5.69
CA LEU A 154 25.94 -6.98 -6.12
C LEU A 154 26.59 -7.78 -7.25
N ILE A 155 26.94 -7.10 -8.35
CA ILE A 155 27.72 -7.67 -9.44
C ILE A 155 29.01 -6.87 -9.57
N ARG A 156 30.15 -7.55 -9.39
CA ARG A 156 31.46 -6.94 -9.52
C ARG A 156 32.00 -7.10 -10.93
N VAL A 157 32.64 -6.08 -11.47
CA VAL A 157 33.40 -6.19 -12.71
C VAL A 157 34.81 -6.64 -12.37
N ILE A 158 35.22 -7.76 -12.95
CA ILE A 158 36.61 -8.21 -12.95
C ILE A 158 37.21 -7.80 -14.30
N SER A 159 38.31 -7.06 -14.29
CA SER A 159 39.07 -6.81 -15.52
C SER A 159 39.65 -8.14 -15.98
N SER A 160 39.42 -8.53 -17.23
CA SER A 160 40.20 -9.62 -17.82
C SER A 160 41.65 -9.19 -17.81
N SER A 161 42.45 -9.70 -16.88
CA SER A 161 43.90 -9.62 -16.99
C SER A 161 44.29 -10.46 -18.21
N GLY A 162 44.34 -9.81 -19.38
CA GLY A 162 44.96 -10.41 -20.55
C GLY A 162 46.42 -10.74 -20.23
N PRO A 163 47.01 -11.76 -20.86
CA PRO A 163 48.42 -12.09 -20.63
C PRO A 163 49.27 -10.86 -20.96
N LEU A 164 50.17 -10.50 -20.05
CA LEU A 164 51.26 -9.59 -20.37
C LEU A 164 52.16 -10.36 -21.35
N PHE A 165 52.21 -9.89 -22.60
CA PHE A 165 53.09 -10.42 -23.64
C PHE A 165 54.56 -10.36 -23.21
#